data_AF-A0A7C5QP45-F1
#
_entry.id   AF-A0A7C5QP45-F1
#
_cell.length_a   1.000
_cell.length_b   1.000
_cell.length_c   1.000
_cell.angle_alpha   90.00
_cell.angle_beta   90.00
_cell.angle_gamma   90.00
#
_symmetry.space_group_name_H-M   'P 1'
#
loop_
_entity.id
_entity.type
_entity.pdbx_description
1 polymer ?
#
loop_
_entity_poly.entity_id
_entity_poly.type
_entity_poly.pdbx_seq_one_letter_code
_entity_poly.pdbx_strand_id
1 'polypeptide(L)'
;ALLAYLGVEARGHSVSELLRRCSDMNVDFSEDLYRAALNLDRHYLQSRYVNTFYSGAPVDYYTEQDAARALQEASMIVRAVEEKIGELS
;
A
#
# COMPACT_ATOMS: atom_id res chain seq x y z
N ALA A 1 7.79 -5.50 -7.20
CA ALA A 1 9.21 -5.24 -7.51
C ALA A 1 10.13 -5.87 -6.47
N LEU A 2 10.11 -5.44 -5.20
CA LEU A 2 10.99 -6.00 -4.15
C LEU A 2 10.87 -7.52 -3.96
N LEU A 3 9.66 -8.06 -3.80
CA LEU A 3 9.49 -9.51 -3.70
C LEU A 3 10.04 -10.26 -4.93
N ALA A 4 9.86 -9.70 -6.13
CA ALA A 4 10.41 -10.29 -7.35
C ALA A 4 11.95 -10.20 -7.39
N TYR A 5 12.53 -9.10 -6.90
CA TYR A 5 13.98 -8.95 -6.71
C TYR A 5 14.52 -10.02 -5.75
N LEU A 6 13.77 -10.34 -4.69
CA LEU A 6 14.05 -11.42 -3.76
C LEU A 6 13.74 -12.83 -4.30
N GLY A 7 13.35 -12.96 -5.59
CA GLY A 7 13.05 -14.25 -6.22
C GLY A 7 11.68 -14.83 -5.87
N VAL A 8 10.79 -14.04 -5.27
CA VAL A 8 9.44 -14.47 -4.84
C VAL A 8 8.37 -13.91 -5.77
N GLU A 9 7.58 -14.82 -6.35
CA GLU A 9 6.40 -14.43 -7.12
C GLU A 9 5.31 -13.90 -6.18
N ALA A 10 4.91 -12.64 -6.38
CA ALA A 10 3.87 -12.00 -5.60
C ALA A 10 2.59 -11.84 -6.43
N ARG A 11 1.47 -12.35 -5.92
CA ARG A 11 0.12 -12.19 -6.49
C ARG A 11 -0.78 -11.60 -5.40
N GLY A 12 -1.65 -10.67 -5.77
CA GLY A 12 -2.56 -9.96 -4.86
C GLY A 12 -2.44 -8.44 -4.94
N HIS A 13 -3.44 -7.74 -4.40
CA HIS A 13 -3.53 -6.27 -4.43
C HIS A 13 -3.37 -5.61 -3.05
N SER A 14 -3.21 -6.40 -1.99
CA SER A 14 -2.99 -5.89 -0.64
C SER A 14 -1.52 -5.52 -0.46
N VAL A 15 -1.25 -4.22 -0.33
CA VAL A 15 0.06 -3.67 -0.05
C VAL A 15 0.54 -4.15 1.32
N SER A 16 -0.34 -4.21 2.32
CA SER A 16 0.05 -4.66 3.66
C SER A 16 0.50 -6.13 3.69
N GLU A 17 -0.16 -6.99 2.92
CA GLU A 17 0.25 -8.38 2.77
C GLU A 17 1.57 -8.50 2.00
N LEU A 18 1.79 -7.67 0.97
CA LEU A 18 3.06 -7.62 0.26
C LEU A 18 4.23 -7.21 1.18
N LEU A 19 4.02 -6.26 2.08
CA LEU A 19 5.03 -5.87 3.08
C LEU A 19 5.29 -7.00 4.08
N ARG A 20 4.24 -7.67 4.59
CA ARG A 20 4.39 -8.81 5.50
C ARG A 20 5.23 -9.93 4.89
N ARG A 21 4.98 -10.24 3.61
CA ARG A 21 5.77 -11.23 2.87
C ARG A 21 7.23 -10.84 2.70
N CYS A 22 7.56 -9.54 2.70
CA CYS A 22 8.96 -9.11 2.71
C CYS A 22 9.59 -9.34 4.09
N SER A 23 8.86 -9.09 5.18
CA SER A 23 9.32 -9.43 6.54
C SER A 23 9.55 -10.94 6.72
N ASP A 24 8.75 -11.80 6.11
CA ASP A 24 9.01 -13.26 6.08
C ASP A 24 10.36 -13.61 5.43
N MET A 25 10.92 -12.70 4.62
CA MET A 25 12.24 -12.80 4.01
C MET A 25 13.34 -12.04 4.77
N ASN A 26 13.06 -11.60 6.00
CA ASN A 26 13.93 -10.75 6.82
C ASN A 26 14.17 -9.34 6.24
N VAL A 27 13.21 -8.83 5.45
CA VAL A 27 13.21 -7.43 4.98
C VAL A 27 12.10 -6.68 5.69
N ASP A 28 12.45 -6.05 6.79
CA ASP A 28 11.51 -5.34 7.65
C ASP A 28 11.28 -3.89 7.24
N PHE A 29 10.07 -3.42 7.54
CA PHE A 29 9.61 -2.06 7.35
C PHE A 29 9.12 -1.48 8.68
N SER A 30 9.11 -0.15 8.80
CA SER A 30 8.61 0.52 10.00
C SER A 30 7.11 0.33 10.19
N GLU A 31 6.65 0.43 11.43
CA GLU A 31 5.22 0.41 11.77
C GLU A 31 4.40 1.47 11.03
N ASP A 32 4.99 2.63 10.75
CA ASP A 32 4.33 3.69 9.99
C ASP A 32 4.07 3.28 8.53
N LEU A 33 4.97 2.51 7.91
CA LEU A 33 4.76 1.96 6.57
C LEU A 33 3.69 0.86 6.56
N TYR A 34 3.63 0.04 7.61
CA TYR A 34 2.53 -0.92 7.78
C TYR A 34 1.18 -0.23 7.92
N ARG A 35 1.10 0.86 8.70
CA ARG A 35 -0.12 1.67 8.83
C ARG A 35 -0.51 2.33 7.50
N ALA A 36 0.46 2.89 6.77
CA ALA A 36 0.24 3.45 5.44
C ALA A 36 -0.29 2.39 4.47
N ALA A 37 0.28 1.19 4.47
CA ALA A 37 -0.17 0.10 3.61
C ALA A 37 -1.61 -0.34 3.92
N LEU A 38 -1.97 -0.44 5.21
CA LEU A 38 -3.34 -0.75 5.63
C LEU A 38 -4.35 0.35 5.26
N ASN A 39 -3.95 1.61 5.28
CA ASN A 39 -4.80 2.72 4.83
C ASN A 39 -5.04 2.63 3.31
N LEU A 40 -3.99 2.42 2.53
CA LEU A 40 -4.08 2.26 1.08
C LEU A 40 -4.93 1.05 0.65
N ASP A 41 -4.83 -0.07 1.37
CA ASP A 41 -5.63 -1.26 1.09
C ASP A 41 -7.15 -1.00 1.18
N ARG A 42 -7.58 -0.06 2.04
CA ARG A 42 -9.00 0.33 2.14
C ARG A 42 -9.51 1.03 0.88
N HIS A 43 -8.64 1.84 0.25
CA HIS A 43 -8.97 2.53 -0.99
C HIS A 43 -9.13 1.57 -2.17
N TYR A 44 -8.60 0.35 -2.11
CA TYR A 44 -8.67 -0.63 -3.20
C TYR A 44 -10.12 -1.01 -3.57
N LEU A 45 -10.98 -1.22 -2.58
CA LEU A 45 -12.40 -1.54 -2.81
C LEU A 45 -13.28 -0.28 -2.80
N GLN A 46 -13.05 0.63 -1.85
CA GLN A 46 -13.92 1.79 -1.61
C GLN A 46 -13.92 2.80 -2.76
N SER A 47 -12.82 2.91 -3.51
CA SER A 47 -12.75 3.81 -4.67
C SER A 47 -13.51 3.27 -5.91
N ARG A 48 -13.88 1.98 -5.91
CA ARG A 48 -14.39 1.29 -7.11
C ARG A 48 -15.82 0.79 -7.00
N TYR A 49 -16.32 0.54 -5.79
CA TYR A 49 -17.65 -0.05 -5.60
C TYR A 49 -18.56 0.85 -4.77
N VAL A 50 -19.62 1.35 -5.41
CA VAL A 50 -20.67 2.21 -4.81
C VAL A 50 -21.32 1.56 -3.58
N ASN A 51 -21.41 0.22 -3.54
CA ASN A 51 -22.06 -0.53 -2.48
C ASN A 51 -21.38 -0.43 -1.09
N THR A 52 -20.28 0.32 -0.96
CA THR A 52 -19.64 0.60 0.34
C THR A 52 -20.21 1.82 1.06
N PHE A 53 -21.12 2.59 0.42
CA PHE A 53 -21.68 3.82 0.98
C PHE A 53 -23.21 3.73 1.13
N TYR A 54 -23.74 4.31 2.22
CA TYR A 54 -25.19 4.31 2.52
C TYR A 54 -26.02 5.18 1.57
N SER A 55 -25.39 6.10 0.83
CA SER A 55 -26.01 7.01 -0.15
C SER A 55 -24.94 7.55 -1.10
N GLY A 56 -25.30 8.08 -2.27
CA GLY A 56 -24.35 8.77 -3.15
C GLY A 56 -23.35 7.85 -3.87
N ALA A 57 -22.39 8.45 -4.56
CA ALA A 57 -21.31 7.76 -5.28
C ALA A 57 -19.98 7.86 -4.51
N PRO A 58 -19.01 6.95 -4.73
CA PRO A 58 -17.70 7.01 -4.07
C PRO A 58 -17.01 8.38 -4.14
N VAL A 59 -17.15 9.10 -5.26
CA VAL A 59 -16.58 10.45 -5.44
C VAL A 59 -17.09 11.46 -4.41
N ASP A 60 -18.28 11.25 -3.85
CA ASP A 60 -18.87 12.14 -2.84
C ASP A 60 -18.22 11.97 -1.46
N TYR A 61 -17.43 10.91 -1.26
CA TYR A 61 -16.82 10.54 0.02
C TYR A 61 -15.31 10.75 0.07
N TYR A 62 -14.68 11.14 -1.05
CA TYR A 62 -13.26 11.46 -1.09
C TYR A 62 -13.07 12.96 -1.07
N THR A 63 -12.33 13.44 -0.07
CA THR A 63 -11.87 14.82 -0.03
C THR A 63 -10.50 14.96 -0.69
N GLU A 64 -10.11 16.19 -1.01
CA GLU A 64 -8.74 16.50 -1.43
C GLU A 64 -7.72 16.07 -0.36
N GLN A 65 -8.08 16.18 0.92
CA GLN A 65 -7.23 15.74 2.02
C GLN A 65 -7.00 14.23 2.01
N ASP A 66 -8.04 13.43 1.70
CA ASP A 66 -7.90 11.97 1.56
C ASP A 66 -6.99 11.62 0.39
N ALA A 67 -7.15 12.30 -0.75
CA ALA A 67 -6.30 12.09 -1.92
C ALA A 67 -4.84 12.46 -1.65
N ALA A 68 -4.60 13.61 -1.02
CA ALA A 68 -3.26 14.07 -0.66
C ALA A 68 -2.59 13.10 0.33
N ARG A 69 -3.33 12.62 1.33
CA ARG A 69 -2.85 11.64 2.30
C ARG A 69 -2.51 10.30 1.63
N ALA A 70 -3.38 9.78 0.77
CA ALA A 70 -3.12 8.53 0.05
C ALA A 70 -1.87 8.64 -0.84
N LEU A 71 -1.68 9.79 -1.51
CA LEU A 71 -0.50 10.02 -2.33
C LEU A 71 0.79 10.07 -1.48
N GLN A 72 0.72 10.73 -0.31
CA GLN A 72 1.84 10.77 0.63
C GLN A 72 2.19 9.37 1.13
N GLU A 73 1.20 8.61 1.60
CA GLU A 73 1.37 7.24 2.11
C GLU A 73 1.93 6.30 1.03
N ALA A 74 1.45 6.40 -0.21
CA ALA A 74 1.99 5.62 -1.33
C ALA A 74 3.44 5.99 -1.65
N SER A 75 3.77 7.30 -1.62
CA SER A 75 5.13 7.79 -1.87
C SER A 75 6.11 7.30 -0.82
N MET A 76 5.70 7.23 0.46
CA MET A 76 6.52 6.68 1.54
C MET A 76 6.88 5.21 1.29
N ILE A 77 5.89 4.40 0.88
CA ILE A 77 6.11 2.97 0.63
C ILE A 77 7.01 2.76 -0.59
N VAL A 78 6.80 3.50 -1.68
CA VAL A 78 7.65 3.39 -2.88
C VAL A 78 9.10 3.71 -2.55
N ARG A 79 9.37 4.82 -1.85
CA ARG A 79 10.73 5.19 -1.44
C ARG A 79 11.37 4.13 -0.56
N ALA A 80 10.66 3.64 0.45
CA ALA A 80 11.20 2.59 1.33
C ALA A 80 11.54 1.31 0.56
N VAL A 81 10.72 0.94 -0.43
CA VAL A 81 10.99 -0.21 -1.29
C VAL A 81 12.23 0.02 -2.16
N GLU A 82 12.40 1.21 -2.73
CA GLU A 82 13.58 1.57 -3.53
C GLU A 82 14.85 1.56 -2.68
N GLU A 83 14.81 2.13 -1.48
CA GLU A 83 15.90 2.10 -0.51
C GLU A 83 16.29 0.66 -0.16
N LYS A 84 15.31 -0.21 0.13
CA LYS A 84 15.59 -1.63 0.40
C LYS A 84 16.21 -2.37 -0.77
N ILE A 85 15.81 -2.09 -2.01
CA ILE A 85 16.45 -2.68 -3.19
C ILE A 85 17.91 -2.23 -3.28
N GLY A 86 18.19 -0.95 -3.05
CA GLY A 86 19.55 -0.39 -3.07
C GLY A 86 20.45 -0.91 -1.93
N GLU A 87 19.89 -1.21 -0.75
CA GLU A 87 20.62 -1.86 0.35
C GLU A 87 21.00 -3.31 0.05
N LEU A 88 20.22 -3.99 -0.80
CA LEU A 88 20.35 -5.41 -1.12
C LEU A 88 21.08 -5.69 -2.45
N SER A 89 21.46 -4.66 -3.19
CA SER A 89 22.22 -4.73 -4.45
C SER A 89 23.71 -4.56 -4.23
#